data_AF-T1BA61-F1
#
_entry.id   AF-T1BA61-F1
#
_cell.length_a   1.000
_cell.length_b   1.000
_cell.length_c   1.000
_cell.angle_alpha   90.00
_cell.angle_beta   90.00
_cell.angle_gamma   90.00
#
_symmetry.space_group_name_H-M   'P 1'
#
loop_
_entity.id
_entity.type
_entity.pdbx_description
1 polymer ?
#
loop_
_entity_poly.entity_id
_entity_poly.type
_entity_poly.pdbx_seq_one_letter_code
_entity_poly.pdbx_strand_id
1 'polypeptide(L)'
;MKQLADLVAGGIRHKGFAFVDVFSPCVTYNKINTFDFFRQRVYKLESAGHDPTDLVQAFARSVEWGDKIPIGLFYRVEHPTYEDLEEVLTAGPLAHQPAGLQGKTDLLDEFV
;
A
#
# COMPACT_ATOMS: atom_id res chain seq x y z
N MET A 1 7.51 9.87 -14.22
CA MET A 1 6.25 9.11 -14.32
C MET A 1 6.45 7.59 -14.31
N LYS A 2 7.39 7.01 -15.07
CA LYS A 2 7.63 5.55 -15.08
C LYS A 2 7.76 4.92 -13.69
N GLN A 3 8.58 5.51 -12.80
CA GLN A 3 8.78 5.01 -11.44
C GLN A 3 7.48 4.93 -10.61
N LEU A 4 6.63 5.97 -10.64
CA LEU A 4 5.38 5.95 -9.87
C LEU A 4 4.44 4.87 -10.39
N ALA A 5 4.34 4.72 -11.71
CA ALA A 5 3.53 3.66 -12.31
C ALA A 5 4.03 2.27 -11.89
N ASP A 6 5.36 2.07 -11.86
CA ASP A 6 5.98 0.82 -11.42
C ASP A 6 5.70 0.53 -9.92
N LEU A 7 5.77 1.55 -9.06
CA LEU A 7 5.45 1.43 -7.63
C LEU A 7 3.97 1.11 -7.39
N VAL A 8 3.05 1.81 -8.07
CA VAL A 8 1.61 1.55 -7.97
C VAL A 8 1.27 0.16 -8.48
N ALA A 9 1.81 -0.25 -9.64
CA ALA A 9 1.62 -1.60 -10.17
C ALA A 9 2.21 -2.68 -9.23
N GLY A 10 3.35 -2.39 -8.59
CA GLY A 10 3.92 -3.24 -7.55
C GLY A 10 3.01 -3.38 -6.33
N GLY A 11 2.42 -2.27 -5.86
CA GLY A 11 1.48 -2.24 -4.75
C GLY A 11 0.19 -3.01 -5.04
N ILE A 12 -0.37 -2.88 -6.24
CA ILE A 12 -1.57 -3.64 -6.65
C ILE A 12 -1.30 -5.15 -6.70
N ARG A 13 -0.11 -5.56 -7.13
CA ARG A 13 0.27 -6.99 -7.18
C ARG A 13 0.67 -7.55 -5.82
N HIS A 14 0.91 -6.71 -4.82
CA HIS A 14 1.34 -7.15 -3.51
C HIS A 14 0.18 -7.87 -2.81
N LYS A 15 0.42 -9.11 -2.36
CA LYS A 15 -0.56 -9.87 -1.57
C LYS A 15 -0.53 -9.38 -0.12
N GLY A 16 -1.28 -8.32 0.15
CA GLY A 16 -1.34 -7.69 1.46
C GLY A 16 -1.64 -6.19 1.38
N PHE A 17 -1.40 -5.49 2.48
CA PHE A 17 -1.57 -4.05 2.53
C PHE A 17 -0.40 -3.34 1.82
N ALA A 18 -0.71 -2.45 0.88
CA ALA A 18 0.26 -1.61 0.20
C ALA A 18 -0.04 -0.13 0.44
N PHE A 19 1.00 0.63 0.81
CA PHE A 19 0.92 2.07 0.99
C PHE A 19 1.90 2.79 0.06
N VAL A 20 1.38 3.75 -0.71
CA VAL A 20 2.17 4.55 -1.66
C VAL A 20 1.90 6.03 -1.38
N ASP A 21 2.85 6.70 -0.74
CA ASP A 21 2.84 8.16 -0.57
C ASP A 21 3.47 8.85 -1.78
N VAL A 22 2.83 9.91 -2.27
CA VAL A 22 3.20 10.59 -3.52
C VAL A 22 3.32 12.08 -3.30
N PHE A 23 4.53 12.62 -3.47
CA PHE A 23 4.73 14.06 -3.54
C PHE A 23 4.03 14.64 -4.77
N SER A 24 2.95 15.37 -4.53
CA SER A 24 2.15 16.06 -5.54
C SER A 24 2.14 17.57 -5.26
N PRO A 25 3.04 18.35 -5.89
CA PRO A 25 3.14 19.78 -5.64
C PRO A 25 1.84 20.54 -5.97
N CYS A 26 1.31 21.27 -4.99
CA CYS A 26 0.16 22.15 -5.19
C CYS A 26 0.63 23.54 -5.67
N VAL A 27 0.60 23.75 -6.99
CA VAL A 27 1.09 24.99 -7.63
C VAL A 27 0.38 26.26 -7.16
N THR A 28 -0.87 26.16 -6.69
CA THR A 28 -1.68 27.31 -6.29
C THR A 28 -1.29 27.85 -4.92
N TYR A 29 -1.22 26.97 -3.91
CA TYR A 29 -1.12 27.39 -2.50
C TYR A 29 0.25 27.10 -1.87
N ASN A 30 0.92 26.00 -2.23
CA ASN A 30 2.21 25.66 -1.64
C ASN A 30 3.36 26.15 -2.52
N LYS A 31 3.88 27.33 -2.18
CA LYS A 31 5.00 27.96 -2.91
C LYS A 31 6.38 27.52 -2.44
N ILE A 32 6.46 26.68 -1.39
CA ILE A 32 7.71 26.20 -0.79
C ILE A 32 8.07 24.84 -1.40
N ASN A 33 7.14 23.86 -1.32
CA ASN A 33 7.36 22.49 -1.79
C ASN A 33 6.98 22.38 -3.28
N THR A 34 7.71 23.09 -4.13
CA THR A 34 7.48 23.13 -5.59
C THR A 34 8.06 21.90 -6.30
N PHE A 35 7.81 21.78 -7.61
CA PHE A 35 8.43 20.75 -8.44
C PHE A 35 9.96 20.80 -8.39
N ASP A 36 10.55 21.98 -8.46
CA ASP A 36 12.00 22.15 -8.43
C ASP A 36 12.58 21.79 -7.06
N PHE A 37 11.88 22.14 -5.97
CA PHE A 37 12.25 21.76 -4.61
C PHE A 37 12.47 20.26 -4.50
N PHE A 38 11.48 19.46 -4.91
CA PHE A 38 11.58 18.00 -4.86
C PHE A 38 12.58 17.45 -5.88
N ARG A 39 12.56 17.93 -7.12
CA ARG A 39 13.42 17.40 -8.20
C ARG A 39 14.91 17.47 -7.86
N GLN A 40 15.33 18.48 -7.12
CA GLN A 40 16.72 18.64 -6.69
C GLN A 40 17.12 17.72 -5.51
N ARG A 41 16.15 17.28 -4.72
CA ARG A 41 16.37 16.58 -3.45
C ARG A 41 16.09 15.08 -3.54
N VAL A 42 15.22 14.64 -4.44
CA VAL A 42 14.84 13.24 -4.51
C VAL A 42 15.97 12.35 -5.03
N TYR A 43 16.15 11.19 -4.40
CA TYR A 43 17.02 10.14 -4.91
C TYR A 43 16.33 8.77 -4.81
N LYS A 44 16.72 7.85 -5.68
CA LYS A 44 16.14 6.50 -5.75
C LYS A 44 16.82 5.55 -4.79
N LEU A 45 16.05 4.92 -3.91
CA LEU A 45 16.55 3.89 -3.00
C LEU A 45 17.16 2.70 -3.75
N GLU A 46 16.60 2.35 -4.92
CA GLU A 46 17.09 1.26 -5.76
C GLU A 46 18.52 1.52 -6.26
N SER A 47 18.89 2.80 -6.45
CA SER A 47 20.25 3.18 -6.87
C SER A 47 21.22 3.28 -5.68
N ALA A 48 20.72 3.30 -4.45
CA ALA A 48 21.50 3.38 -3.23
C ALA A 48 21.77 2.00 -2.58
N GLY A 49 21.33 0.91 -3.21
CA GLY A 49 21.52 -0.45 -2.69
C GLY A 49 20.65 -0.76 -1.45
N HIS A 50 19.51 -0.09 -1.32
CA HIS A 50 18.57 -0.30 -0.21
C HIS A 50 18.00 -1.72 -0.22
N ASP A 51 17.99 -2.38 0.94
CA ASP A 51 17.33 -3.68 1.15
C ASP A 51 15.87 -3.45 1.61
N PRO A 52 14.86 -3.77 0.78
CA PRO A 52 13.47 -3.57 1.13
C PRO A 52 12.92 -4.60 2.13
N THR A 53 13.72 -5.54 2.62
CA THR A 53 13.30 -6.53 3.63
C THR A 53 13.70 -6.13 5.06
N ASP A 54 14.55 -5.13 5.22
CA ASP A 54 15.00 -4.61 6.51
C ASP A 54 14.11 -3.45 6.97
N LEU A 55 13.22 -3.73 7.94
CA LEU A 55 12.29 -2.74 8.48
C LEU A 55 13.00 -1.56 9.17
N VAL A 56 14.14 -1.81 9.83
CA VAL A 56 14.87 -0.78 10.57
C VAL A 56 15.51 0.19 9.58
N GLN A 57 16.15 -0.33 8.52
CA GLN A 57 16.64 0.52 7.44
C GLN A 57 15.51 1.27 6.74
N ALA A 58 14.41 0.59 6.41
CA ALA A 58 13.27 1.22 5.75
C ALA A 58 12.73 2.42 6.56
N PHE A 59 12.59 2.24 7.88
CA PHE A 59 12.16 3.32 8.77
C PHE A 59 13.18 4.45 8.82
N ALA A 60 14.47 4.14 9.00
CA ALA A 60 15.54 5.13 9.01
C ALA A 60 15.57 5.97 7.71
N ARG A 61 15.34 5.34 6.55
CA ARG A 61 15.19 6.06 5.27
C ARG A 61 13.93 6.92 5.23
N SER A 62 12.80 6.44 5.74
CA SER A 62 11.50 7.15 5.64
C SER A 62 11.46 8.50 6.36
N VAL A 63 12.30 8.68 7.38
CA VAL A 63 12.40 9.93 8.15
C VAL A 63 13.45 10.90 7.59
N GLU A 64 14.16 10.54 6.53
CA GLU A 64 15.11 11.43 5.85
C GLU A 64 14.36 12.62 5.21
N TRP A 65 14.76 13.83 5.59
CA TRP A 65 14.22 15.07 5.06
C TRP A 65 15.28 16.17 5.01
N GLY A 66 15.13 17.12 4.09
CA GLY A 66 16.06 18.24 3.91
C GLY A 66 16.76 18.16 2.56
N ASP A 67 18.08 17.99 2.56
CA ASP A 67 18.90 18.05 1.33
C ASP A 67 18.70 16.84 0.41
N LYS A 68 18.35 15.69 0.98
CA LYS A 68 18.05 14.47 0.24
C LYS A 68 16.75 13.86 0.77
N ILE A 69 15.91 13.43 -0.17
CA ILE A 69 14.61 12.82 0.12
C ILE A 69 14.54 11.48 -0.63
N PRO A 70 14.50 10.34 0.07
CA PRO A 70 14.42 9.06 -0.59
C PRO A 70 13.05 8.85 -1.25
N ILE A 71 13.07 8.25 -2.43
CA ILE A 71 11.88 7.75 -3.13
C ILE A 71 12.17 6.34 -3.65
N GLY A 72 11.13 5.53 -3.82
CA GLY A 72 11.24 4.15 -4.29
C GLY A 72 10.58 3.17 -3.33
N LEU A 73 10.96 1.90 -3.42
CA LEU A 73 10.46 0.86 -2.52
C LEU A 73 11.22 0.88 -1.19
N PHE A 74 10.55 1.32 -0.12
CA PHE A 74 11.12 1.33 1.23
C PHE A 74 11.07 -0.04 1.89
N TYR A 75 9.93 -0.72 1.84
CA TYR A 75 9.72 -1.97 2.55
C TYR A 75 8.75 -2.88 1.80
N ARG A 76 9.04 -4.18 1.77
CA ARG A 76 8.18 -5.22 1.23
C ARG A 76 8.50 -6.55 1.87
N VAL A 77 7.50 -7.16 2.50
CA VAL A 77 7.54 -8.51 3.07
C VAL A 77 6.24 -9.22 2.76
N GLU A 78 6.23 -10.54 2.84
CA GLU A 78 5.01 -11.34 2.69
C GLU A 78 4.58 -11.88 4.06
N HIS A 79 3.33 -11.63 4.41
CA HIS A 79 2.67 -12.16 5.60
C HIS A 79 1.26 -12.61 5.22
N PRO A 80 0.64 -13.52 6.01
CA PRO A 80 -0.77 -13.84 5.83
C PRO A 80 -1.62 -12.56 5.81
N THR A 81 -2.47 -12.43 4.80
CA THR A 81 -3.43 -11.32 4.75
C THR A 81 -4.57 -11.58 5.74
N TYR A 82 -5.41 -10.59 5.98
CA TYR A 82 -6.59 -10.79 6.82
C TYR A 82 -7.50 -11.89 6.26
N GLU A 83 -7.66 -11.92 4.95
CA GLU A 83 -8.46 -12.92 4.24
C GLU A 83 -7.86 -14.33 4.33
N ASP A 84 -6.52 -14.46 4.42
CA ASP A 84 -5.86 -15.76 4.62
C ASP A 84 -6.14 -16.36 6.01
N LEU A 85 -6.51 -15.52 6.98
CA LEU A 85 -6.77 -15.94 8.37
C LEU A 85 -8.23 -16.32 8.63
N GLU A 86 -9.14 -15.95 7.73
CA GLU A 86 -10.57 -16.18 7.86
C GLU A 86 -10.97 -17.50 7.18
N GLU A 87 -11.24 -18.54 7.98
CA GLU A 87 -11.54 -19.89 7.47
C GLU A 87 -12.73 -19.89 6.49
N VAL A 88 -13.75 -19.06 6.74
CA VAL A 88 -14.93 -18.92 5.89
C VAL A 88 -14.59 -18.43 4.47
N LEU A 89 -13.46 -17.72 4.31
CA LEU A 89 -13.00 -17.21 3.02
C LEU A 89 -12.11 -18.20 2.26
N THR A 90 -11.78 -19.37 2.85
CA THR A 90 -11.01 -20.44 2.17
C THR A 90 -11.71 -20.93 0.90
N ALA A 91 -13.05 -20.93 0.90
CA ALA A 91 -13.88 -21.27 -0.26
C ALA A 91 -14.01 -20.13 -1.28
N GLY A 92 -13.32 -19.00 -1.08
CA GLY A 92 -13.38 -17.79 -1.90
C GLY A 92 -14.29 -16.71 -1.31
N PRO A 93 -14.50 -15.59 -2.04
CA PRO A 93 -15.30 -14.47 -1.55
C PRO A 93 -16.75 -14.87 -1.26
N LEU A 94 -17.31 -14.40 -0.13
CA LEU A 94 -18.71 -14.66 0.27
C LEU A 94 -19.73 -14.30 -0.82
N ALA A 95 -19.46 -13.26 -1.62
CA ALA A 95 -20.33 -12.83 -2.72
C ALA A 95 -20.52 -13.90 -3.81
N HIS A 96 -19.65 -14.92 -3.86
CA HIS A 96 -19.72 -16.03 -4.80
C HIS A 96 -20.15 -17.34 -4.13
N GLN A 97 -20.30 -17.35 -2.81
CA GLN A 97 -20.74 -18.52 -2.06
C GLN A 97 -22.27 -18.57 -1.97
N PRO A 98 -22.89 -19.76 -1.85
CA PRO A 98 -24.32 -19.88 -1.59
C PRO A 98 -24.69 -19.22 -0.25
N ALA A 99 -25.77 -18.43 -0.23
CA ALA A 99 -26.20 -17.69 0.97
C ALA A 99 -26.59 -18.59 2.18
N GLY A 100 -26.77 -19.90 1.98
CA GLY A 100 -27.07 -20.84 3.07
C GLY A 100 -28.42 -20.59 3.78
N LEU A 101 -29.33 -19.84 3.14
CA LEU A 101 -30.65 -19.45 3.65
C LEU A 101 -31.75 -20.49 3.37
N GLN A 102 -31.43 -21.59 2.70
CA GLN A 102 -32.39 -22.63 2.34
C GLN A 102 -32.98 -23.26 3.62
N GLY A 103 -34.29 -23.12 3.81
CA GLY A 103 -35.03 -23.72 4.93
C GLY A 103 -34.85 -23.02 6.28
N LYS A 104 -34.35 -21.77 6.32
CA LYS A 104 -34.13 -21.00 7.56
C LYS A 104 -35.08 -19.79 7.70
N THR A 105 -36.33 -19.92 7.24
CA THR A 105 -37.32 -18.82 7.28
C THR A 105 -37.59 -18.34 8.71
N ASP A 106 -37.65 -19.28 9.65
CA ASP A 106 -37.89 -19.03 11.08
C ASP A 106 -36.84 -18.07 11.71
N LEU A 107 -35.63 -18.05 11.16
CA LEU A 107 -34.51 -17.21 11.62
C LEU A 107 -34.61 -15.77 11.10
N LEU A 108 -35.35 -15.56 10.01
CA LEU A 108 -35.67 -14.23 9.48
C LEU A 108 -36.89 -13.65 10.18
N ASP A 109 -37.84 -14.51 10.58
CA ASP A 109 -39.07 -14.12 11.27
C ASP A 109 -38.80 -13.50 12.66
N GLU A 110 -37.65 -13.76 13.28
CA GLU A 110 -37.24 -13.14 14.56
C GLU A 110 -36.84 -11.65 14.42
N PHE A 111 -36.54 -11.19 13.20
CA PHE A 111 -36.10 -9.82 12.91
C PHE A 111 -37.20 -8.94 12.27
N VAL A 112 -38.44 -9.44 12.17
CA VAL A 112 -39.61 -8.74 11.60
C VAL A 112 -40.62 -8.37 12.67
#